data_AF-A0A3M3GKI6-F1
#
_entry.id   AF-A0A3M3GKI6-F1
#
_cell.length_a   1.000
_cell.length_b   1.000
_cell.length_c   1.000
_cell.angle_alpha   90.00
_cell.angle_beta   90.00
_cell.angle_gamma   90.00
#
_symmetry.space_group_name_H-M   'P 1'
#
loop_
_entity.id
_entity.type
_entity.pdbx_description
1 polymer ?
#
loop_
_entity_poly.entity_id
_entity_poly.type
_entity_poly.pdbx_seq_one_letter_code
_entity_poly.pdbx_strand_id
1 'polypeptide(L)'
;MIASLSSWAIDGSTLNVLLIAVNLNDFAEAAANKRQKVPDLAELKRHLKTSKCPKFIETNRNVCSSWDIDAADKPKTVRCWIFQAA
;
A
#
# COMPACT_ATOMS: atom_id res chain seq x y z
N MET A 1 4.62 -12.45 6.71
CA MET A 1 4.60 -11.06 7.22
C MET A 1 3.58 -10.31 6.38
N ILE A 2 2.30 -10.49 6.73
CA ILE A 2 1.14 -10.09 5.92
C ILE A 2 0.59 -8.85 6.62
N ALA A 3 0.82 -7.66 6.07
CA ALA A 3 0.16 -6.46 6.57
C ALA A 3 -1.30 -6.55 6.14
N SER A 4 -2.16 -6.78 7.14
CA SER A 4 -3.60 -6.85 7.00
C SER A 4 -4.19 -5.45 6.88
N LEU A 5 -5.27 -5.36 6.08
CA LEU A 5 -6.24 -4.27 5.95
C LEU A 5 -5.69 -3.07 5.14
N SER A 6 -6.21 -2.81 3.94
CA SER A 6 -7.63 -2.47 3.74
C SER A 6 -8.22 -3.07 2.47
N SER A 7 -9.16 -4.00 2.65
CA SER A 7 -10.11 -4.45 1.62
C SER A 7 -11.10 -3.33 1.38
N TRP A 8 -10.81 -2.45 0.42
CA TRP A 8 -11.80 -1.54 -0.13
C TRP A 8 -11.87 -1.89 -1.61
N ALA A 9 -13.02 -2.39 -2.03
CA ALA A 9 -13.32 -2.68 -3.42
C ALA A 9 -13.10 -1.39 -4.22
N ILE A 10 -12.04 -1.37 -5.02
CA ILE A 10 -11.78 -0.28 -5.96
C ILE A 10 -12.64 -0.58 -7.18
N ASP A 11 -13.79 0.08 -7.24
CA ASP A 11 -14.73 0.09 -8.37
C ASP A 11 -15.52 -1.21 -8.63
N GLY A 12 -16.84 -1.09 -8.53
CA GLY A 12 -17.80 -2.19 -8.60
C GLY A 12 -18.06 -2.70 -10.02
N SER A 13 -17.06 -3.27 -10.68
CA SER A 13 -17.26 -3.97 -11.95
C SER A 13 -16.32 -5.15 -12.15
N THR A 14 -16.90 -6.33 -11.91
CA THR A 14 -16.60 -7.63 -12.54
C THR A 14 -15.23 -8.26 -12.22
N LEU A 15 -15.29 -9.39 -11.49
CA LEU A 15 -14.19 -10.22 -10.95
C LEU A 15 -13.50 -9.62 -9.72
N ASN A 16 -13.50 -10.39 -8.62
CA ASN A 16 -12.88 -10.07 -7.33
C ASN A 16 -11.34 -9.95 -7.44
N VAL A 17 -10.86 -8.91 -8.09
CA VAL A 17 -9.45 -8.58 -8.12
C VAL A 17 -9.11 -7.93 -6.78
N LEU A 18 -8.59 -8.73 -5.85
CA LEU A 18 -8.14 -8.26 -4.54
C LEU A 18 -6.94 -7.33 -4.74
N LEU A 19 -7.17 -6.02 -4.71
CA LEU A 19 -6.11 -5.02 -4.80
C LEU A 19 -5.59 -4.66 -3.39
N ILE A 20 -4.27 -4.63 -3.25
CA ILE A 20 -3.57 -4.31 -2.01
C ILE A 20 -2.93 -2.93 -2.19
N ALA A 21 -3.36 -1.97 -1.38
CA ALA A 21 -2.75 -0.65 -1.29
C ALA A 21 -1.72 -0.63 -0.15
N VAL A 22 -0.47 -0.34 -0.46
CA VAL A 22 0.64 -0.28 0.51
C VAL A 22 1.22 1.12 0.56
N ASN A 23 1.22 1.73 1.74
CA ASN A 23 1.98 2.94 2.00
C ASN A 23 3.43 2.57 2.36
N LEU A 24 4.38 2.93 1.49
CA LEU A 24 5.79 2.60 1.72
C LEU A 24 6.41 3.37 2.90
N ASN A 25 5.89 4.55 3.23
CA ASN A 25 6.38 5.31 4.38
C ASN A 25 6.00 4.62 5.69
N ASP A 26 4.73 4.22 5.79
CA ASP A 26 4.21 3.46 6.92
C ASP A 26 4.93 2.12 7.07
N PHE A 27 5.17 1.43 5.96
CA PHE A 27 5.96 0.19 5.96
C PHE A 27 7.39 0.40 6.48
N ALA A 28 8.06 1.46 6.04
CA ALA A 28 9.41 1.79 6.50
C ALA A 28 9.44 2.09 8.00
N GLU A 29 8.46 2.86 8.50
CA GLU A 29 8.32 3.16 9.92
C GLU A 29 8.02 1.91 10.75
N ALA A 30 7.06 1.09 10.32
CA ALA A 30 6.71 -0.16 10.98
C ALA A 30 7.89 -1.14 11.03
N ALA A 31 8.69 -1.18 9.96
CA ALA A 31 9.86 -2.04 9.91
C ALA A 31 11.01 -1.51 10.80
N ALA A 32 11.21 -0.19 10.85
CA ALA A 32 12.14 0.44 11.79
C ALA A 32 11.73 0.15 13.25
N ASN A 33 10.43 0.27 13.57
CA ASN A 33 9.87 -0.07 14.87
C ASN A 33 10.09 -1.54 15.24
N LYS A 34 10.00 -2.44 14.26
CA LYS A 34 10.27 -3.88 14.45
C LYS A 34 11.75 -4.26 14.35
N ARG A 35 12.66 -3.27 14.26
CA ARG A 35 14.11 -3.46 14.05
C ARG A 35 14.43 -4.40 12.87
N GLN A 36 13.59 -4.40 11.85
CA GLN A 36 13.80 -5.16 10.64
C GLN A 36 14.76 -4.40 9.72
N LYS A 37 15.76 -5.10 9.18
CA LYS A 37 16.66 -4.51 8.18
C LYS A 37 15.92 -4.40 6.84
N VAL A 38 15.51 -3.18 6.51
CA VAL A 38 14.88 -2.86 5.21
C VAL A 38 15.90 -2.15 4.33
N PRO A 39 15.94 -2.45 3.02
CA PRO A 39 16.68 -1.64 2.07
C PRO A 39 16.19 -0.18 2.07
N ASP A 40 17.06 0.71 1.59
CA ASP A 40 16.70 2.09 1.35
C ASP A 40 15.44 2.21 0.49
N LEU A 41 14.68 3.29 0.69
CA LEU A 41 13.40 3.52 0.00
C LEU A 41 13.54 3.46 -1.53
N ALA A 42 14.69 3.87 -2.07
CA ALA A 42 14.99 3.77 -3.50
C ALA A 42 15.09 2.31 -3.99
N GLU A 43 15.83 1.47 -3.25
CA GLU A 43 16.01 0.06 -3.59
C GLU A 43 14.70 -0.72 -3.35
N LEU A 44 13.98 -0.43 -2.27
CA LEU A 44 12.68 -1.03 -2.01
C LEU A 44 11.72 -0.79 -3.19
N LYS A 45 11.64 0.44 -3.70
CA LYS A 45 10.83 0.78 -4.88
C LYS A 45 11.26 0.00 -6.12
N ARG A 46 12.56 -0.24 -6.31
CA ARG A 46 13.10 -1.02 -7.44
C ARG A 46 12.67 -2.48 -7.35
N HIS A 47 12.82 -3.10 -6.18
CA HIS A 47 12.41 -4.47 -5.93
C HIS A 47 10.90 -4.67 -6.08
N LEU A 48 10.11 -3.76 -5.53
CA LEU A 48 8.64 -3.84 -5.60
C LEU A 48 8.12 -3.78 -7.03
N LYS A 49 8.71 -2.96 -7.92
CA LYS A 49 8.33 -2.93 -9.34
C LYS A 49 8.62 -4.24 -10.07
N THR A 50 9.69 -4.94 -9.67
CA THR A 50 10.04 -6.25 -10.23
C THR A 50 9.28 -7.41 -9.58
N SER A 51 8.49 -7.15 -8.54
CA SER A 51 7.72 -8.16 -7.83
C SER A 51 6.63 -8.75 -8.73
N LYS A 52 6.67 -10.07 -8.93
CA LYS A 52 5.67 -10.81 -9.71
C LYS A 52 4.47 -11.25 -8.87
N CYS A 53 4.67 -11.46 -7.56
CA CYS A 53 3.64 -11.91 -6.62
C CYS A 53 3.88 -11.26 -5.24
N PRO A 54 3.00 -10.36 -4.76
CA PRO A 54 1.83 -9.81 -5.44
C PRO A 54 2.23 -8.93 -6.65
N LYS A 55 1.41 -8.95 -7.70
CA LYS A 55 1.73 -8.32 -9.00
C LYS A 55 1.64 -6.81 -8.86
N PHE A 56 2.73 -6.11 -9.16
CA PHE A 56 2.74 -4.65 -9.15
C PHE A 56 1.82 -4.10 -10.26
N ILE A 57 0.90 -3.21 -9.89
CA ILE A 57 -0.05 -2.58 -10.82
C ILE A 57 0.36 -1.14 -11.10
N GLU A 58 0.43 -0.31 -10.06
CA GLU A 58 0.76 1.11 -10.21
C GLU A 58 1.32 1.74 -8.92
N THR A 59 2.02 2.86 -9.08
CA THR A 59 2.55 3.68 -7.98
C THR A 59 1.73 4.95 -7.80
N ASN A 60 1.76 5.53 -6.59
CA ASN A 60 1.18 6.86 -6.30
C ASN A 60 -0.34 6.95 -6.50
N ARG A 61 -1.07 5.84 -6.40
CA ARG A 61 -2.53 5.91 -6.41
C ARG A 61 -2.99 6.63 -5.15
N ASN A 62 -3.81 7.65 -5.34
CA ASN A 62 -4.50 8.33 -4.26
C ASN A 62 -5.53 7.37 -3.66
N VAL A 63 -5.31 6.96 -2.42
CA VAL A 63 -6.25 6.15 -1.66
C VAL A 63 -6.76 7.00 -0.50
N CYS A 64 -8.08 7.15 -0.43
CA CYS A 64 -8.74 7.80 0.69
C CYS A 64 -8.93 6.74 1.78
N SER A 65 -8.10 6.79 2.82
CA SER A 65 -8.34 6.01 4.02
C SER A 65 -9.50 6.63 4.78
N SER A 66 -10.66 5.97 4.79
CA SER A 66 -11.80 6.44 5.59
C SER A 66 -11.55 6.35 7.10
N TRP A 67 -10.47 5.69 7.51
CA TRP A 67 -10.04 5.54 8.90
C TRP A 67 -8.99 6.56 9.36
N ASP A 68 -8.32 7.25 8.43
CA ASP A 68 -7.34 8.30 8.76
C ASP A 68 -7.97 9.64 8.43
N ILE A 69 -8.61 10.23 9.43
CA ILE A 69 -9.21 11.57 9.37
C ILE A 69 -8.19 12.56 9.91
N ASP A 70 -7.89 13.59 9.12
CA ASP A 70 -6.99 14.66 9.52
C ASP A 70 -7.56 15.43 10.73
N ALA A 71 -6.75 16.26 11.41
CA ALA A 71 -7.21 17.08 12.54
C ALA A 71 -8.36 18.03 12.18
N ALA A 72 -8.60 18.23 10.87
CA ALA A 72 -9.71 18.98 10.30
C ALA A 72 -10.87 18.11 9.78
N ASP A 73 -11.01 16.88 10.30
CA ASP A 73 -12.06 15.89 9.98
C ASP A 73 -12.18 15.54 8.49
N LYS A 74 -11.09 15.72 7.74
CA LYS A 74 -11.03 15.41 6.31
C LYS A 74 -10.38 14.04 6.09
N PRO A 75 -10.94 13.20 5.20
CA PRO A 75 -10.31 11.91 4.87
C PRO A 75 -8.94 12.19 4.25
N LYS A 76 -7.89 11.66 4.88
CA LYS A 76 -6.53 11.87 4.41
C LYS A 76 -6.32 11.06 3.15
N THR A 77 -5.95 11.77 2.08
CA THR A 77 -5.54 11.10 0.85
C THR A 77 -4.06 10.75 0.96
N VAL A 78 -3.76 9.46 1.06
CA VAL A 78 -2.39 8.96 1.07
C VAL A 78 -2.01 8.41 -0.30
N ARG A 79 -0.72 8.53 -0.63
CA ARG A 79 -0.15 7.97 -1.86
C ARG A 79 0.28 6.54 -1.59
N CYS A 80 -0.46 5.59 -2.15
CA CYS A 80 -0.19 4.17 -2.00
C CYS A 80 0.34 3.54 -3.28
N TRP A 81 1.05 2.44 -3.12
CA TRP A 81 1.43 1.53 -4.19
C TRP A 81 0.41 0.41 -4.26
N ILE A 82 -0.08 0.12 -5.46
CA ILE A 82 -1.15 -0.86 -5.67
C ILE A 82 -0.56 -2.13 -6.23
N PHE A 83 -0.94 -3.23 -5.60
CA PHE A 83 -0.60 -4.58 -6.03
C PHE A 83 -1.87 -5.38 -6.21
N GLN A 84 -1.83 -6.37 -7.10
CA GLN A 84 -2.89 -7.35 -7.27
C GLN A 84 -2.50 -8.59 -6.46
N ALA A 85 -3.35 -8.96 -5.50
CA ALA A 85 -3.28 -10.26 -4.86
C ALA A 85 -3.70 -11.33 -5.89
N ALA A 86 -2.91 -12.39 -5.96
CA ALA A 86 -3.13 -13.51 -6.86
C ALA A 86 -4.35 -14.33 -6.44
#